data_AF-A0A9D0VG14-F1
#
_entry.id   AF-A0A9D0VG14-F1
#
_cell.length_a   1.000
_cell.length_b   1.000
_cell.length_c   1.000
_cell.angle_alpha   90.00
_cell.angle_beta   90.00
_cell.angle_gamma   90.00
#
_symmetry.space_group_name_H-M   'P 1'
#
loop_
_entity.id
_entity.type
_entity.pdbx_description
1 polymer ?
#
loop_
_entity_poly.entity_id
_entity_poly.type
_entity_poly.pdbx_seq_one_letter_code
_entity_poly.pdbx_strand_id
1 'polypeptide(L)'
;MSTGAGKLDQFESMFRSALHEVFRYNPPKISRIVLVTDLDEAAGQALIATLQPPLAHLGGEQGLDWQLLPRSAWGSPPAIPTLLKCIQALQPQLIVAHRHLLGSVRDLPYTLGSVIDTLSQAQPVPLLLLPSSGELAGRLSTDGLERVLAVTSHITGDDLLVSWAVKLTADHGELFLAHIEDDITLERYLDVIDRIPGLDSDDARSKIPQKLLDQPRDYLSTIHQVLTEHEISETIVPIVLLGHALTDHRRLADTHDVGLIVVNGRDDQQRAMHGLAHALAIELRHRPVLVL
;
A
#
# COMPACT_ATOMS: atom_id res chain seq x y z
N MET A 1 -51.12 16.97 11.85
CA MET A 1 -50.43 15.78 11.27
C MET A 1 -49.24 16.26 10.47
N SER A 2 -48.11 15.54 10.56
CA SER A 2 -46.89 15.64 9.74
C SER A 2 -45.89 16.78 10.02
N THR A 3 -45.04 16.62 11.05
CA THR A 3 -43.70 17.26 11.14
C THR A 3 -42.64 16.43 11.89
N GLY A 4 -42.97 15.20 12.32
CA GLY A 4 -42.05 14.35 13.10
C GLY A 4 -41.09 13.48 12.29
N ALA A 5 -41.49 13.06 11.07
CA ALA A 5 -40.72 12.10 10.28
C ALA A 5 -39.43 12.70 9.69
N GLY A 6 -39.49 13.92 9.14
CA GLY A 6 -38.32 14.55 8.49
C GLY A 6 -37.21 14.98 9.45
N LYS A 7 -37.51 15.21 10.73
CA LYS A 7 -36.48 15.47 11.75
C LYS A 7 -35.80 14.18 12.20
N LEU A 8 -36.55 13.09 12.35
CA LEU A 8 -35.98 11.80 12.76
C LEU A 8 -35.02 11.25 11.69
N ASP A 9 -35.38 11.35 10.40
CA ASP A 9 -34.49 10.99 9.29
C ASP A 9 -33.21 11.84 9.25
N GLN A 10 -33.30 13.15 9.51
CA GLN A 10 -32.12 14.01 9.56
C GLN A 10 -31.22 13.70 10.76
N PHE A 11 -31.79 13.38 11.93
CA PHE A 11 -31.00 12.97 13.10
C PHE A 11 -30.38 11.58 12.90
N GLU A 12 -31.10 10.62 12.35
CA GLU A 12 -30.56 9.28 12.07
C GLU A 12 -29.49 9.31 10.97
N SER A 13 -29.67 10.15 9.94
CA SER A 13 -28.67 10.40 8.91
C SER A 13 -27.42 11.10 9.45
N MET A 14 -27.57 12.11 10.33
CA MET A 14 -26.45 12.76 11.03
C MET A 14 -25.74 11.82 12.03
N PHE A 15 -26.46 10.91 12.67
CA PHE A 15 -25.87 9.95 13.60
C PHE A 15 -25.14 8.82 12.85
N ARG A 16 -25.69 8.35 11.73
CA ARG A 16 -25.03 7.41 10.82
C ARG A 16 -23.78 8.03 10.17
N SER A 17 -23.84 9.31 9.75
CA SER A 17 -22.66 10.00 9.23
C SER A 17 -21.60 10.27 10.29
N ALA A 18 -21.96 10.39 11.57
CA ALA A 18 -21.03 10.54 12.68
C ALA A 18 -20.41 9.20 13.16
N LEU A 19 -20.98 8.06 12.75
CA LEU A 19 -20.50 6.71 13.07
C LEU A 19 -19.56 6.14 12.00
N HIS A 20 -19.59 6.67 10.78
CA HIS A 20 -18.72 6.21 9.70
C HIS A 20 -17.41 6.99 9.69
N GLU A 21 -16.30 6.28 9.56
CA GLU A 21 -15.02 6.90 9.29
C GLU A 21 -15.09 7.63 7.95
N VAL A 22 -14.64 8.88 7.96
CA VAL A 22 -14.58 9.74 6.78
C VAL A 22 -13.13 9.87 6.39
N PHE A 23 -12.82 9.56 5.14
CA PHE A 23 -11.48 9.70 4.59
C PHE A 23 -10.95 11.12 4.77
N ARG A 24 -9.71 11.24 5.22
CA ARG A 24 -8.99 12.52 5.30
C ARG A 24 -7.83 12.51 4.33
N TYR A 25 -7.98 13.26 3.25
CA TYR A 25 -6.90 13.42 2.30
C TYR A 25 -5.75 14.22 2.91
N ASN A 26 -4.61 13.55 3.11
CA ASN A 26 -3.38 14.15 3.62
C ASN A 26 -2.19 13.55 2.88
N PRO A 27 -1.94 13.98 1.63
CA PRO A 27 -0.88 13.42 0.81
C PRO A 27 0.49 13.64 1.45
N PRO A 28 1.41 12.66 1.33
CA PRO A 28 2.75 12.79 1.87
C PRO A 28 3.52 13.91 1.16
N LYS A 29 4.29 14.67 1.93
CA LYS A 29 5.24 15.65 1.39
C LYS A 29 6.57 14.96 1.15
N ILE A 30 6.95 14.79 -0.12
CA ILE A 30 8.18 14.09 -0.50
C ILE A 30 9.13 15.13 -1.08
N SER A 31 10.21 15.40 -0.34
CA SER A 31 11.30 16.27 -0.80
C SER A 31 12.58 15.51 -1.07
N ARG A 32 12.77 14.36 -0.40
CA ARG A 32 14.00 13.57 -0.47
C ARG A 32 13.71 12.09 -0.61
N ILE A 33 14.39 11.51 -1.59
CA ILE A 33 14.39 10.07 -1.87
C ILE A 33 15.81 9.55 -1.71
N VAL A 34 15.97 8.46 -0.97
CA VAL A 34 17.27 7.78 -0.80
C VAL A 34 17.22 6.43 -1.51
N LEU A 35 18.09 6.25 -2.51
CA LEU A 35 18.35 4.95 -3.11
C LEU A 35 19.40 4.19 -2.28
N VAL A 36 18.98 3.11 -1.64
CA VAL A 36 19.87 2.14 -0.97
C VAL A 36 20.15 1.01 -1.94
N THR A 37 21.43 0.80 -2.26
CA THR A 37 21.83 -0.20 -3.26
C THR A 37 23.15 -0.89 -2.91
N ASP A 38 23.33 -2.10 -3.42
CA ASP A 38 24.59 -2.83 -3.40
C ASP A 38 25.40 -2.66 -4.70
N LEU A 39 24.88 -1.88 -5.65
CA LEU A 39 25.57 -1.43 -6.85
C LEU A 39 26.72 -0.47 -6.51
N ASP A 40 27.66 -0.35 -7.46
CA ASP A 40 28.66 0.72 -7.43
C ASP A 40 28.01 2.10 -7.68
N GLU A 41 28.80 3.15 -7.48
CA GLU A 41 28.30 4.52 -7.57
C GLU A 41 27.79 4.87 -8.97
N ALA A 42 28.48 4.42 -10.03
CA ALA A 42 28.09 4.71 -11.41
C ALA A 42 26.76 4.03 -11.77
N ALA A 43 26.62 2.74 -11.45
CA ALA A 43 25.40 1.99 -11.67
C ALA A 43 24.24 2.49 -10.79
N GLY A 44 24.51 2.89 -9.55
CA GLY A 44 23.53 3.52 -8.67
C GLY A 44 23.00 4.85 -9.23
N GLN A 45 23.89 5.70 -9.77
CA GLN A 45 23.47 6.96 -10.42
C GLN A 45 22.67 6.72 -11.69
N ALA A 46 23.04 5.72 -12.51
CA ALA A 46 22.26 5.34 -13.68
C ALA A 46 20.84 4.85 -13.30
N LEU A 47 20.72 4.13 -12.19
CA LEU A 47 19.42 3.72 -11.66
C LEU A 47 18.60 4.92 -11.19
N ILE A 48 19.19 5.88 -10.47
CA ILE A 48 18.51 7.13 -10.10
C ILE A 48 17.98 7.86 -11.34
N ALA A 49 18.80 8.00 -12.38
CA ALA A 49 18.39 8.64 -13.64
C ALA A 49 17.21 7.93 -14.31
N THR A 50 17.07 6.62 -14.13
CA THR A 50 15.93 5.84 -14.63
C THR A 50 14.66 6.07 -13.79
N LEU A 51 14.82 6.22 -12.47
CA LEU A 51 13.70 6.39 -11.53
C LEU A 51 13.20 7.83 -11.41
N GLN A 52 14.03 8.81 -11.77
CA GLN A 52 13.72 10.23 -11.67
C GLN A 52 12.50 10.65 -12.51
N PRO A 53 12.41 10.35 -13.82
CA PRO A 53 11.27 10.75 -14.63
C PRO A 53 9.91 10.25 -14.13
N PRO A 54 9.70 8.95 -13.85
CA PRO A 54 8.38 8.48 -13.41
C PRO A 54 7.99 9.05 -12.04
N LEU A 55 8.95 9.30 -11.15
CA LEU A 55 8.68 9.79 -9.80
C LEU A 55 8.69 11.33 -9.67
N ALA A 56 8.98 12.07 -10.74
CA ALA A 56 9.18 13.52 -10.68
C ALA A 56 7.98 14.28 -10.08
N HIS A 57 6.75 13.84 -10.37
CA HIS A 57 5.49 14.43 -9.87
C HIS A 57 5.37 14.38 -8.33
N LEU A 58 6.10 13.49 -7.66
CA LEU A 58 6.07 13.39 -6.21
C LEU A 58 6.61 14.65 -5.53
N GLY A 59 7.62 15.30 -6.12
CA GLY A 59 8.28 16.49 -5.57
C GLY A 59 7.51 17.81 -5.75
N GLY A 60 6.44 17.80 -6.53
CA GLY A 60 5.72 19.02 -6.91
C GLY A 60 6.65 20.07 -7.52
N GLU A 61 6.40 21.35 -7.24
CA GLU A 61 7.19 22.47 -7.81
C GLU A 61 8.66 22.51 -7.35
N GLN A 62 8.96 21.97 -6.17
CA GLN A 62 10.32 22.01 -5.60
C GLN A 62 11.22 20.91 -6.15
N GLY A 63 10.65 19.91 -6.83
CA GLY A 63 11.38 18.74 -7.29
C GLY A 63 11.80 17.82 -6.15
N LEU A 64 12.67 16.86 -6.47
CA LEU A 64 13.13 15.82 -5.55
C LEU A 64 14.65 15.87 -5.35
N ASP A 65 15.08 15.89 -4.10
CA ASP A 65 16.45 15.67 -3.67
C ASP A 65 16.76 14.16 -3.66
N TRP A 66 17.49 13.71 -4.68
CA TRP A 66 17.91 12.31 -4.79
C TRP A 66 19.27 12.09 -4.14
N GLN A 67 19.31 11.13 -3.22
CA GLN A 67 20.52 10.75 -2.49
C GLN A 67 20.84 9.28 -2.77
N LEU A 68 22.13 8.99 -3.01
CA LEU A 68 22.61 7.63 -3.25
C LEU A 68 23.34 7.10 -2.00
N LEU A 69 22.92 5.95 -1.52
CA LEU A 69 23.64 5.15 -0.52
C LEU A 69 24.15 3.85 -1.18
N PRO A 70 25.28 3.92 -1.91
CA PRO A 70 25.87 2.76 -2.55
C PRO A 70 26.54 1.87 -1.51
N ARG A 71 26.91 0.64 -1.91
CA ARG A 71 27.56 -0.33 -1.02
C ARG A 71 28.75 0.24 -0.27
N SER A 72 29.58 1.04 -0.94
CA SER A 72 30.78 1.65 -0.39
C SER A 72 30.50 2.60 0.79
N ALA A 73 29.31 3.23 0.84
CA ALA A 73 28.97 4.21 1.87
C ALA A 73 28.62 3.58 3.23
N TRP A 74 28.12 2.34 3.26
CA TRP A 74 27.68 1.68 4.50
C TRP A 74 28.51 0.44 4.88
N GLY A 75 29.58 0.13 4.13
CA GLY A 75 30.74 -0.66 4.57
C GLY A 75 30.56 -2.17 4.71
N SER A 76 31.62 -2.98 4.74
CA SER A 76 31.55 -4.46 4.87
C SER A 76 30.85 -4.93 6.17
N PRO A 77 30.23 -6.13 6.22
CA PRO A 77 29.40 -6.55 7.36
C PRO A 77 30.11 -6.50 8.73
N PRO A 78 29.42 -6.08 9.83
CA PRO A 78 28.00 -5.73 9.89
C PRO A 78 27.74 -4.28 9.46
N ALA A 79 27.10 -4.14 8.30
CA ALA A 79 26.91 -2.89 7.56
C ALA A 79 25.61 -2.15 7.93
N ILE A 80 24.70 -2.85 8.63
CA ILE A 80 23.34 -2.37 8.94
C ILE A 80 23.31 -1.18 9.91
N PRO A 81 24.05 -1.18 11.05
CA PRO A 81 24.02 -0.02 11.95
C PRO A 81 24.50 1.27 11.28
N THR A 82 25.48 1.17 10.39
CA THR A 82 25.96 2.30 9.59
C THR A 82 24.90 2.76 8.60
N LEU A 83 24.28 1.84 7.86
CA LEU A 83 23.18 2.14 6.95
C LEU A 83 22.03 2.87 7.66
N LEU A 84 21.60 2.39 8.83
CA LEU A 84 20.54 3.01 9.62
C LEU A 84 20.93 4.43 10.07
N LYS A 85 22.19 4.66 10.48
CA LYS A 85 22.69 6.00 10.82
C LYS A 85 22.69 6.93 9.61
N CYS A 86 23.09 6.45 8.43
CA CYS A 86 23.06 7.23 7.19
C CYS A 86 21.62 7.64 6.84
N ILE A 87 20.67 6.71 6.89
CA ILE A 87 19.25 6.99 6.64
C ILE A 87 18.72 8.01 7.66
N GLN A 88 19.03 7.82 8.94
CA GLN A 88 18.63 8.76 9.99
C GLN A 88 19.20 10.18 9.77
N ALA A 89 20.45 10.29 9.34
CA ALA A 89 21.08 11.57 9.04
C ALA A 89 20.47 12.25 7.79
N LEU A 90 20.10 11.45 6.78
CA LEU A 90 19.49 11.94 5.56
C LEU A 90 18.01 12.27 5.72
N GLN A 91 17.30 11.70 6.71
CA GLN A 91 15.86 11.91 6.93
C GLN A 91 15.01 11.87 5.65
N PRO A 92 15.09 10.79 4.84
CA PRO A 92 14.27 10.66 3.64
C PRO A 92 12.78 10.54 3.98
N GLN A 93 11.93 10.91 3.03
CA GLN A 93 10.49 10.61 3.10
C GLN A 93 10.13 9.34 2.33
N LEU A 94 11.05 8.84 1.49
CA LEU A 94 10.93 7.59 0.77
C LEU A 94 12.31 6.94 0.64
N ILE A 95 12.39 5.66 0.96
CA ILE A 95 13.56 4.82 0.65
C ILE A 95 13.23 3.99 -0.58
N VAL A 96 14.18 3.90 -1.52
CA VAL A 96 14.08 3.03 -2.67
C VAL A 96 15.20 1.99 -2.58
N ALA A 97 14.88 0.72 -2.81
CA ALA A 97 15.87 -0.35 -2.80
C ALA A 97 15.46 -1.48 -3.74
N HIS A 98 16.44 -2.20 -4.31
CA HIS A 98 16.14 -3.50 -4.90
C HIS A 98 15.72 -4.49 -3.82
N ARG A 99 14.87 -5.43 -4.22
CA ARG A 99 14.71 -6.68 -3.49
C ARG A 99 16.08 -7.35 -3.34
N HIS A 100 16.36 -7.91 -2.17
CA HIS A 100 17.53 -8.76 -1.93
C HIS A 100 18.89 -8.06 -2.05
N LEU A 101 19.03 -6.91 -1.40
CA LEU A 101 20.35 -6.30 -1.23
C LEU A 101 21.34 -7.31 -0.61
N LEU A 102 22.56 -7.40 -1.17
CA LEU A 102 23.64 -8.29 -0.73
C LEU A 102 23.43 -9.79 -0.97
N GLY A 103 22.36 -10.21 -1.65
CA GLY A 103 22.14 -11.61 -1.97
C GLY A 103 23.19 -12.16 -2.95
N SER A 104 23.86 -13.26 -2.61
CA SER A 104 24.75 -14.00 -3.53
C SER A 104 23.99 -14.65 -4.69
N VAL A 105 22.69 -14.87 -4.50
CA VAL A 105 21.73 -15.31 -5.52
C VAL A 105 20.63 -14.26 -5.54
N ARG A 106 20.70 -13.33 -6.50
CA ARG A 106 19.77 -12.21 -6.66
C ARG A 106 18.31 -12.65 -6.85
N ASP A 107 18.09 -13.93 -7.17
CA ASP A 107 16.80 -14.49 -7.57
C ASP A 107 16.19 -15.49 -6.56
N LEU A 108 16.58 -15.45 -5.28
CA LEU A 108 15.85 -16.26 -4.28
C LEU A 108 14.37 -15.82 -4.27
N PRO A 109 13.40 -16.70 -4.53
CA PRO A 109 12.03 -16.26 -4.81
C PRO A 109 11.16 -16.04 -3.57
N TYR A 110 11.64 -16.40 -2.37
CA TYR A 110 10.81 -16.51 -1.14
C TYR A 110 11.36 -15.74 0.07
N THR A 111 12.11 -14.66 -0.16
CA THR A 111 12.58 -13.79 0.93
C THR A 111 12.54 -12.34 0.45
N LEU A 112 12.95 -11.39 1.30
CA LEU A 112 13.33 -10.04 0.89
C LEU A 112 14.80 -9.72 1.22
N GLY A 113 15.46 -10.63 1.94
CA GLY A 113 16.82 -10.47 2.45
C GLY A 113 16.88 -9.70 3.77
N SER A 114 17.86 -10.05 4.60
CA SER A 114 17.99 -9.51 5.96
C SER A 114 18.17 -7.99 6.02
N VAL A 115 18.71 -7.37 4.98
CA VAL A 115 18.85 -5.91 4.89
C VAL A 115 17.47 -5.25 4.82
N ILE A 116 16.60 -5.73 3.91
CA ILE A 116 15.25 -5.18 3.69
C ILE A 116 14.37 -5.46 4.91
N ASP A 117 14.43 -6.66 5.46
CA ASP A 117 13.71 -7.01 6.68
C ASP A 117 14.12 -6.09 7.84
N THR A 118 15.43 -5.85 8.01
CA THR A 118 15.89 -4.96 9.09
C THR A 118 15.49 -3.50 8.83
N LEU A 119 15.58 -3.02 7.59
CA LEU A 119 15.19 -1.65 7.24
C LEU A 119 13.70 -1.39 7.52
N SER A 120 12.84 -2.30 7.08
CA SER A 120 11.39 -2.18 7.29
C SER A 120 11.01 -2.16 8.78
N GLN A 121 11.67 -2.97 9.61
CA GLN A 121 11.44 -2.98 11.05
C GLN A 121 12.02 -1.76 11.77
N ALA A 122 13.22 -1.32 11.37
CA ALA A 122 13.97 -0.30 12.10
C ALA A 122 13.60 1.13 11.71
N GLN A 123 12.97 1.35 10.55
CA GLN A 123 12.65 2.68 10.04
C GLN A 123 11.16 2.81 9.72
N PRO A 124 10.49 3.89 10.15
CA PRO A 124 9.10 4.18 9.78
C PRO A 124 8.97 4.86 8.41
N VAL A 125 10.05 4.90 7.64
CA VAL A 125 10.06 5.53 6.32
C VAL A 125 9.54 4.54 5.29
N PRO A 126 8.56 4.91 4.45
CA PRO A 126 8.08 4.07 3.37
C PRO A 126 9.21 3.54 2.48
N LEU A 127 9.08 2.28 2.07
CA LEU A 127 10.09 1.55 1.32
C LEU A 127 9.52 1.09 -0.03
N LEU A 128 10.00 1.70 -1.11
CA LEU A 128 9.74 1.27 -2.47
C LEU A 128 10.72 0.17 -2.87
N LEU A 129 10.21 -1.06 -2.93
CA LEU A 129 10.94 -2.25 -3.34
C LEU A 129 10.88 -2.38 -4.86
N LEU A 130 12.03 -2.22 -5.51
CA LEU A 130 12.18 -2.40 -6.94
C LEU A 130 12.29 -3.89 -7.28
N PRO A 131 11.71 -4.34 -8.42
CA PRO A 131 11.98 -5.65 -8.97
C PRO A 131 13.47 -5.82 -9.31
N SER A 132 13.83 -7.02 -9.74
CA SER A 132 15.17 -7.30 -10.27
C SER A 132 15.48 -6.36 -11.47
N SER A 133 16.76 -6.03 -11.69
CA SER A 133 17.16 -5.00 -12.66
C SER A 133 16.72 -5.26 -14.11
N GLY A 134 16.44 -6.51 -14.49
CA GLY A 134 15.93 -6.86 -15.81
C GLY A 134 14.42 -6.63 -16.00
N GLU A 135 13.66 -6.58 -14.90
CA GLU A 135 12.19 -6.48 -14.89
C GLU A 135 11.69 -5.06 -14.58
N LEU A 136 12.59 -4.16 -14.18
CA LEU A 136 12.27 -2.77 -13.88
C LEU A 136 11.84 -2.00 -15.15
N ALA A 137 12.45 -2.32 -16.29
CA ALA A 137 12.18 -1.67 -17.56
C ALA A 137 10.71 -1.93 -18.00
N GLY A 138 9.92 -0.87 -18.06
CA GLY A 138 8.50 -0.91 -18.47
C GLY A 138 7.48 -1.08 -17.34
N ARG A 139 7.91 -1.29 -16.08
CA ARG A 139 7.01 -1.35 -14.91
C ARG A 139 7.02 -0.08 -14.07
N LEU A 140 8.20 0.50 -13.89
CA LEU A 140 8.38 1.84 -13.31
C LEU A 140 8.69 2.84 -14.43
N SER A 141 7.74 2.97 -15.36
CA SER A 141 7.66 4.05 -16.35
C SER A 141 6.55 5.02 -15.93
N THR A 142 6.44 6.17 -16.59
CA THR A 142 5.28 7.06 -16.43
C THR A 142 3.98 6.28 -16.62
N ASP A 143 3.89 5.49 -17.70
CA ASP A 143 2.77 4.60 -18.01
C ASP A 143 2.52 3.53 -16.92
N GLY A 144 3.59 3.08 -16.24
CA GLY A 144 3.49 2.13 -15.14
C GLY A 144 2.82 2.71 -13.89
N LEU A 145 2.89 4.03 -13.70
CA LEU A 145 2.22 4.72 -12.59
C LEU A 145 0.80 5.19 -12.95
N GLU A 146 0.36 5.00 -14.20
CA GLU A 146 -1.04 5.23 -14.57
C GLU A 146 -1.98 4.21 -13.93
N ARG A 147 -1.49 3.06 -13.47
CA ARG A 147 -2.32 2.01 -12.85
C ARG A 147 -1.69 1.52 -11.56
N VAL A 148 -2.25 1.98 -10.44
CA VAL A 148 -1.76 1.67 -9.09
C VAL A 148 -2.79 0.84 -8.34
N LEU A 149 -2.33 -0.18 -7.62
CA LEU A 149 -3.17 -1.00 -6.75
C LEU A 149 -2.81 -0.76 -5.28
N ALA A 150 -3.73 -0.20 -4.51
CA ALA A 150 -3.62 -0.17 -3.05
C ALA A 150 -4.30 -1.41 -2.46
N VAL A 151 -3.60 -2.10 -1.57
CA VAL A 151 -4.06 -3.37 -0.97
C VAL A 151 -4.01 -3.31 0.55
N THR A 152 -5.09 -3.74 1.18
CA THR A 152 -5.17 -3.87 2.63
C THR A 152 -6.29 -4.84 3.02
N SER A 153 -6.08 -5.53 4.14
CA SER A 153 -7.14 -6.33 4.79
C SER A 153 -8.11 -5.47 5.58
N HIS A 154 -7.82 -4.18 5.79
CA HIS A 154 -8.70 -3.24 6.47
C HIS A 154 -8.51 -1.84 5.87
N ILE A 155 -9.40 -1.46 4.95
CA ILE A 155 -9.29 -0.17 4.25
C ILE A 155 -9.92 0.98 5.02
N THR A 156 -10.94 0.68 5.84
CA THR A 156 -11.64 1.67 6.63
C THR A 156 -10.67 2.38 7.56
N GLY A 157 -10.63 3.71 7.48
CA GLY A 157 -9.73 4.54 8.28
C GLY A 157 -8.26 4.55 7.83
N ASP A 158 -7.88 3.81 6.78
CA ASP A 158 -6.50 3.81 6.27
C ASP A 158 -6.24 5.01 5.33
N ASP A 159 -6.34 6.21 5.92
CA ASP A 159 -6.11 7.49 5.25
C ASP A 159 -4.70 7.55 4.63
N LEU A 160 -3.71 6.95 5.31
CA LEU A 160 -2.31 6.97 4.92
C LEU A 160 -2.09 6.17 3.63
N LEU A 161 -2.59 4.93 3.58
CA LEU A 161 -2.49 4.08 2.39
C LEU A 161 -3.10 4.76 1.17
N VAL A 162 -4.33 5.26 1.32
CA VAL A 162 -5.05 5.92 0.22
C VAL A 162 -4.34 7.19 -0.21
N SER A 163 -3.90 8.03 0.73
CA SER A 163 -3.19 9.29 0.41
C SER A 163 -1.86 9.04 -0.32
N TRP A 164 -1.12 7.99 0.06
CA TRP A 164 0.08 7.57 -0.66
C TRP A 164 -0.24 7.03 -2.06
N ALA A 165 -1.26 6.18 -2.17
CA ALA A 165 -1.62 5.57 -3.45
C ALA A 165 -2.12 6.62 -4.46
N VAL A 166 -2.92 7.59 -4.03
CA VAL A 166 -3.29 8.77 -4.84
C VAL A 166 -2.04 9.51 -5.27
N LYS A 167 -1.16 9.88 -4.32
CA LYS A 167 0.05 10.66 -4.61
C LYS A 167 1.00 9.98 -5.60
N LEU A 168 0.97 8.66 -5.71
CA LEU A 168 1.79 7.85 -6.63
C LEU A 168 1.12 7.56 -7.97
N THR A 169 -0.19 7.70 -8.05
CA THR A 169 -0.93 7.49 -9.29
C THR A 169 -0.66 8.70 -10.18
N ALA A 170 -0.28 8.46 -11.43
CA ALA A 170 -0.07 9.53 -12.39
C ALA A 170 -1.38 10.29 -12.65
N ASP A 171 -1.28 11.57 -13.04
CA ASP A 171 -2.44 12.39 -13.41
C ASP A 171 -3.31 11.64 -14.44
N HIS A 172 -4.63 11.66 -14.23
CA HIS A 172 -5.62 10.91 -15.01
C HIS A 172 -5.47 9.37 -15.02
N GLY A 173 -4.61 8.80 -14.17
CA GLY A 173 -4.46 7.37 -13.99
C GLY A 173 -5.63 6.71 -13.26
N GLU A 174 -5.59 5.39 -13.13
CA GLU A 174 -6.52 4.55 -12.40
C GLU A 174 -5.89 4.08 -11.08
N LEU A 175 -6.56 4.40 -9.97
CA LEU A 175 -6.23 3.89 -8.64
C LEU A 175 -7.24 2.81 -8.26
N PHE A 176 -6.78 1.57 -8.22
CA PHE A 176 -7.54 0.43 -7.72
C PHE A 176 -7.40 0.35 -6.20
N LEU A 177 -8.52 0.50 -5.48
CA LEU A 177 -8.57 0.38 -4.03
C LEU A 177 -9.18 -0.97 -3.66
N ALA A 178 -8.34 -1.94 -3.35
CA ALA A 178 -8.76 -3.31 -3.08
C ALA A 178 -8.83 -3.60 -1.58
N HIS A 179 -10.01 -4.01 -1.16
CA HIS A 179 -10.28 -4.58 0.15
C HIS A 179 -10.87 -5.98 -0.03
N ILE A 180 -10.18 -6.96 0.55
CA ILE A 180 -10.53 -8.37 0.44
C ILE A 180 -10.70 -8.93 1.85
N GLU A 181 -11.95 -9.25 2.20
CA GLU A 181 -12.26 -9.96 3.42
C GLU A 181 -11.97 -11.46 3.25
N ASP A 182 -11.27 -12.03 4.23
CA ASP A 182 -10.79 -13.42 4.16
C ASP A 182 -11.94 -14.41 4.39
N ASP A 183 -12.29 -15.13 3.32
CA ASP A 183 -13.40 -16.10 3.32
C ASP A 183 -13.16 -17.29 4.25
N ILE A 184 -11.92 -17.77 4.38
CA ILE A 184 -11.54 -18.86 5.29
C ILE A 184 -11.79 -18.44 6.75
N THR A 185 -11.42 -17.22 7.11
CA THR A 185 -11.63 -16.64 8.44
C THR A 185 -13.11 -16.45 8.73
N LEU A 186 -13.88 -15.96 7.75
CA LEU A 186 -15.33 -15.83 7.85
C LEU A 186 -16.00 -17.19 8.09
N GLU A 187 -15.69 -18.21 7.29
CA GLU A 187 -16.28 -19.54 7.45
C GLU A 187 -15.97 -20.15 8.82
N ARG A 188 -14.74 -19.96 9.32
CA ARG A 188 -14.38 -20.38 10.68
C ARG A 188 -15.26 -19.72 11.75
N TYR A 189 -15.65 -18.45 11.58
CA TYR A 189 -16.55 -17.78 12.52
C TYR A 189 -17.99 -18.27 12.39
N LEU A 190 -18.47 -18.48 11.17
CA LEU A 190 -19.81 -19.02 10.92
C LEU A 190 -19.95 -20.43 11.52
N ASP A 191 -18.93 -21.28 11.41
CA ASP A 191 -18.91 -22.61 12.03
C ASP A 191 -18.98 -22.58 13.56
N VAL A 192 -18.47 -21.51 14.18
CA VAL A 192 -18.59 -21.31 15.64
C VAL A 192 -19.99 -20.84 16.00
N ILE A 193 -20.54 -19.89 15.23
CA ILE A 193 -21.90 -19.37 15.42
C ILE A 193 -22.92 -20.50 15.32
N ASP A 194 -22.72 -21.43 14.38
CA ASP A 194 -23.58 -22.62 14.20
C ASP A 194 -23.67 -23.54 15.42
N ARG A 195 -22.70 -23.45 16.34
CA ARG A 195 -22.66 -24.25 17.55
C ARG A 195 -23.26 -23.56 18.76
N ILE A 196 -23.69 -22.30 18.64
CA ILE A 196 -24.27 -21.52 19.74
C ILE A 196 -25.79 -21.74 19.76
N PRO A 197 -26.35 -22.40 20.79
CA PRO A 197 -27.78 -22.64 20.86
C PRO A 197 -28.58 -21.35 20.90
N GLY A 198 -29.61 -21.25 20.07
CA GLY A 198 -30.51 -20.11 20.02
C GLY A 198 -30.09 -18.98 19.06
N LEU A 199 -28.97 -19.13 18.34
CA LEU A 199 -28.66 -18.27 17.19
C LEU A 199 -29.22 -18.87 15.89
N ASP A 200 -29.71 -18.00 15.01
CA ASP A 200 -30.12 -18.36 13.66
C ASP A 200 -28.91 -18.37 12.74
N SER A 201 -28.38 -19.57 12.51
CA SER A 201 -27.25 -19.82 11.62
C SER A 201 -27.47 -19.38 10.19
N ASP A 202 -28.67 -19.60 9.64
CA ASP A 202 -28.98 -19.26 8.25
C ASP A 202 -29.00 -17.74 8.08
N ASP A 203 -29.55 -17.02 9.06
CA ASP A 203 -29.53 -15.57 9.10
C ASP A 203 -28.09 -15.02 9.24
N ALA A 204 -27.27 -15.62 10.11
CA ALA A 204 -25.87 -15.24 10.28
C ALA A 204 -25.05 -15.43 9.00
N ARG A 205 -25.18 -16.60 8.34
CA ARG A 205 -24.48 -16.92 7.08
C ARG A 205 -24.85 -15.99 5.93
N SER A 206 -26.06 -15.41 5.95
CA SER A 206 -26.49 -14.44 4.92
C SER A 206 -26.09 -13.00 5.24
N LYS A 207 -26.23 -12.56 6.50
CA LYS A 207 -26.07 -11.14 6.88
C LYS A 207 -24.66 -10.73 7.25
N ILE A 208 -23.90 -11.58 7.93
CA ILE A 208 -22.53 -11.24 8.36
C ILE A 208 -21.64 -10.88 7.17
N PRO A 209 -21.59 -11.68 6.07
CA PRO A 209 -20.72 -11.36 4.95
C PRO A 209 -21.11 -10.03 4.30
N GLN A 210 -22.41 -9.75 4.17
CA GLN A 210 -22.89 -8.46 3.65
C GLN A 210 -22.47 -7.30 4.55
N LYS A 211 -22.65 -7.44 5.87
CA LYS A 211 -22.32 -6.40 6.85
C LYS A 211 -20.83 -6.11 6.93
N LEU A 212 -19.98 -7.14 6.82
CA LEU A 212 -18.53 -6.96 6.76
C LEU A 212 -18.12 -6.10 5.56
N LEU A 213 -18.80 -6.25 4.41
CA LEU A 213 -18.48 -5.48 3.21
C LEU A 213 -19.17 -4.10 3.16
N ASP A 214 -20.17 -3.82 3.99
CA ASP A 214 -20.84 -2.51 4.03
C ASP A 214 -19.89 -1.41 4.51
N GLN A 215 -19.17 -1.64 5.62
CA GLN A 215 -18.24 -0.66 6.19
C GLN A 215 -17.13 -0.20 5.22
N PRO A 216 -16.36 -1.08 4.56
CA PRO A 216 -15.35 -0.67 3.58
C PRO A 216 -15.97 0.00 2.35
N ARG A 217 -17.19 -0.39 1.92
CA ARG A 217 -17.89 0.29 0.82
C ARG A 217 -18.27 1.71 1.18
N ASP A 218 -18.82 1.91 2.38
CA ASP A 218 -19.18 3.23 2.87
C ASP A 218 -17.94 4.12 2.97
N TYR A 219 -16.83 3.62 3.52
CA TYR A 219 -15.57 4.35 3.57
C TYR A 219 -15.04 4.73 2.18
N LEU A 220 -14.99 3.77 1.23
CA LEU A 220 -14.57 4.03 -0.15
C LEU A 220 -15.42 5.08 -0.85
N SER A 221 -16.71 5.17 -0.53
CA SER A 221 -17.58 6.23 -1.05
C SER A 221 -17.16 7.62 -0.55
N THR A 222 -16.68 7.72 0.70
CA THR A 222 -16.15 8.99 1.24
C THR A 222 -14.85 9.40 0.54
N ILE A 223 -14.00 8.44 0.16
CA ILE A 223 -12.77 8.71 -0.59
C ILE A 223 -13.10 9.39 -1.91
N HIS A 224 -14.03 8.82 -2.68
CA HIS A 224 -14.41 9.37 -3.98
C HIS A 224 -14.94 10.81 -3.85
N GLN A 225 -15.79 11.07 -2.84
CA GLN A 225 -16.30 12.41 -2.57
C GLN A 225 -15.17 13.40 -2.27
N VAL A 226 -14.31 13.07 -1.28
CA VAL A 226 -13.24 13.96 -0.82
C VAL A 226 -12.23 14.23 -1.93
N LEU A 227 -11.82 13.20 -2.69
CA LEU A 227 -10.88 13.38 -3.80
C LEU A 227 -11.48 14.25 -4.92
N THR A 228 -12.78 14.14 -5.19
CA THR A 228 -13.48 15.04 -6.14
C THR A 228 -13.47 16.49 -5.65
N GLU A 229 -13.71 16.72 -4.35
CA GLU A 229 -13.64 18.06 -3.73
C GLU A 229 -12.23 18.68 -3.79
N HIS A 230 -11.20 17.83 -3.81
CA HIS A 230 -9.80 18.23 -3.99
C HIS A 230 -9.36 18.36 -5.46
N GLU A 231 -10.29 18.23 -6.42
CA GLU A 231 -10.01 18.29 -7.87
C GLU A 231 -8.96 17.25 -8.33
N ILE A 232 -8.89 16.11 -7.64
CA ILE A 232 -8.04 14.99 -8.01
C ILE A 232 -8.57 14.36 -9.30
N SER A 233 -7.67 14.15 -10.24
CA SER A 233 -7.96 13.83 -11.65
C SER A 233 -8.05 12.32 -11.93
N GLU A 234 -7.62 11.53 -10.96
CA GLU A 234 -7.45 10.09 -11.02
C GLU A 234 -8.80 9.36 -10.91
N THR A 235 -8.93 8.29 -11.68
CA THR A 235 -10.10 7.41 -11.64
C THR A 235 -9.98 6.45 -10.48
N ILE A 236 -10.88 6.57 -9.49
CA ILE A 236 -10.92 5.66 -8.35
C ILE A 236 -11.77 4.43 -8.68
N VAL A 237 -11.16 3.25 -8.64
CA VAL A 237 -11.82 1.97 -8.91
C VAL A 237 -11.91 1.16 -7.61
N PRO A 238 -13.05 1.21 -6.88
CA PRO A 238 -13.22 0.46 -5.64
C PRO A 238 -13.44 -1.03 -5.92
N ILE A 239 -12.72 -1.89 -5.20
CA ILE A 239 -12.86 -3.34 -5.27
C ILE A 239 -13.08 -3.87 -3.85
N VAL A 240 -14.30 -4.32 -3.56
CA VAL A 240 -14.70 -4.88 -2.26
C VAL A 240 -15.30 -6.26 -2.46
N LEU A 241 -14.60 -7.30 -2.02
CA LEU A 241 -15.02 -8.68 -2.20
C LEU A 241 -14.61 -9.57 -1.02
N LEU A 242 -15.26 -10.74 -0.96
CA LEU A 242 -14.84 -11.86 -0.12
C LEU A 242 -13.98 -12.80 -0.95
N GLY A 243 -12.87 -13.27 -0.40
CA GLY A 243 -12.00 -14.20 -1.09
C GLY A 243 -10.72 -14.53 -0.34
N HIS A 244 -9.74 -15.06 -1.07
CA HIS A 244 -8.43 -15.41 -0.56
C HIS A 244 -7.47 -14.24 -0.76
N ALA A 245 -7.19 -13.51 0.33
CA ALA A 245 -6.46 -12.25 0.28
C ALA A 245 -5.22 -12.28 -0.63
N LEU A 246 -4.29 -13.22 -0.46
CA LEU A 246 -3.07 -13.25 -1.28
C LEU A 246 -3.36 -13.54 -2.77
N THR A 247 -4.13 -14.60 -3.05
CA THR A 247 -4.41 -15.06 -4.42
C THR A 247 -5.17 -14.00 -5.21
N ASP A 248 -6.17 -13.38 -4.58
CA ASP A 248 -7.03 -12.42 -5.24
C ASP A 248 -6.33 -11.08 -5.50
N HIS A 249 -5.53 -10.57 -4.56
CA HIS A 249 -4.70 -9.39 -4.83
C HIS A 249 -3.71 -9.64 -5.98
N ARG A 250 -3.13 -10.85 -6.06
CA ARG A 250 -2.25 -11.23 -7.19
C ARG A 250 -3.01 -11.21 -8.52
N ARG A 251 -4.21 -11.81 -8.53
CA ARG A 251 -5.08 -11.82 -9.71
C ARG A 251 -5.49 -10.41 -10.12
N LEU A 252 -5.82 -9.52 -9.18
CA LEU A 252 -6.15 -8.13 -9.48
C LEU A 252 -4.97 -7.39 -10.10
N ALA A 253 -3.76 -7.55 -9.54
CA ALA A 253 -2.56 -6.94 -10.09
C ALA A 253 -2.27 -7.40 -11.53
N ASP A 254 -2.53 -8.66 -11.85
CA ASP A 254 -2.38 -9.19 -13.20
C ASP A 254 -3.52 -8.76 -14.15
N THR A 255 -4.77 -8.78 -13.67
CA THR A 255 -5.97 -8.46 -14.47
C THR A 255 -5.98 -7.01 -14.94
N HIS A 256 -5.56 -6.10 -14.07
CA HIS A 256 -5.51 -4.67 -14.36
C HIS A 256 -4.13 -4.20 -14.84
N ASP A 257 -3.18 -5.13 -15.01
CA ASP A 257 -1.80 -4.85 -15.43
C ASP A 257 -1.18 -3.66 -14.70
N VAL A 258 -1.30 -3.67 -13.38
CA VAL A 258 -0.84 -2.58 -12.52
C VAL A 258 0.69 -2.52 -12.52
N GLY A 259 1.23 -1.30 -12.57
CA GLY A 259 2.68 -1.08 -12.56
C GLY A 259 3.25 -0.84 -11.17
N LEU A 260 2.42 -0.48 -10.19
CA LEU A 260 2.82 -0.30 -8.79
C LEU A 260 1.77 -0.84 -7.84
N ILE A 261 2.25 -1.44 -6.74
CA ILE A 261 1.41 -1.91 -5.64
C ILE A 261 1.79 -1.14 -4.39
N VAL A 262 0.80 -0.64 -3.66
CA VAL A 262 0.97 0.06 -2.39
C VAL A 262 0.33 -0.77 -1.31
N VAL A 263 1.08 -1.10 -0.27
CA VAL A 263 0.63 -1.94 0.84
C VAL A 263 1.04 -1.35 2.17
N ASN A 264 0.17 -1.48 3.16
CA ASN A 264 0.53 -1.15 4.54
C ASN A 264 1.40 -2.27 5.11
N GLY A 265 2.65 -1.95 5.44
CA GLY A 265 3.62 -2.92 5.93
C GLY A 265 3.45 -3.24 7.40
N ARG A 266 2.75 -2.41 8.17
CA ARG A 266 2.67 -2.52 9.63
C ARG A 266 1.30 -3.04 10.04
N ASP A 267 1.28 -4.07 10.87
CA ASP A 267 0.05 -4.52 11.51
C ASP A 267 -0.34 -3.64 12.72
N ASP A 268 -1.50 -3.90 13.32
CA ASP A 268 -2.01 -3.18 14.51
C ASP A 268 -1.06 -3.28 15.72
N GLN A 269 -0.12 -4.24 15.71
CA GLN A 269 0.93 -4.39 16.72
C GLN A 269 2.23 -3.67 16.33
N GLN A 270 2.20 -2.85 15.27
CA GLN A 270 3.31 -2.11 14.69
C GLN A 270 4.47 -2.99 14.19
N ARG A 271 4.22 -4.27 13.89
CA ARG A 271 5.23 -5.15 13.29
C ARG A 271 5.31 -4.86 11.81
N ALA A 272 6.48 -4.40 11.34
CA ALA A 272 6.68 -4.18 9.91
C ALA A 272 6.74 -5.51 9.16
N MET A 273 6.37 -5.49 7.88
CA MET A 273 6.39 -6.64 6.98
C MET A 273 5.76 -7.90 7.58
N HIS A 274 4.56 -7.78 8.16
CA HIS A 274 3.81 -8.92 8.66
C HIS A 274 2.63 -9.29 7.75
N GLY A 275 2.18 -10.55 7.84
CA GLY A 275 1.00 -11.05 7.13
C GLY A 275 1.02 -10.82 5.63
N LEU A 276 0.00 -10.10 5.13
CA LEU A 276 -0.27 -9.89 3.72
C LEU A 276 0.81 -9.05 3.01
N ALA A 277 1.39 -8.05 3.68
CA ALA A 277 2.36 -7.15 3.06
C ALA A 277 3.64 -7.85 2.62
N HIS A 278 4.19 -8.68 3.51
CA HIS A 278 5.38 -9.46 3.20
C HIS A 278 5.10 -10.56 2.16
N ALA A 279 3.94 -11.21 2.25
CA ALA A 279 3.54 -12.20 1.26
C ALA A 279 3.38 -11.58 -0.14
N LEU A 280 2.72 -10.43 -0.26
CA LEU A 280 2.56 -9.72 -1.53
C LEU A 280 3.89 -9.20 -2.05
N ALA A 281 4.74 -8.65 -1.17
CA ALA A 281 6.08 -8.24 -1.56
C ALA A 281 6.81 -9.44 -2.19
N ILE A 282 6.85 -10.61 -1.56
CA ILE A 282 7.48 -11.82 -2.13
C ILE A 282 6.83 -12.28 -3.46
N GLU A 283 5.51 -12.42 -3.48
CA GLU A 283 4.78 -13.02 -4.60
C GLU A 283 4.75 -12.14 -5.85
N LEU A 284 4.75 -10.82 -5.69
CA LEU A 284 4.67 -9.85 -6.79
C LEU A 284 6.06 -9.34 -7.16
N ARG A 285 7.05 -10.24 -7.23
CA ARG A 285 8.46 -9.87 -7.34
C ARG A 285 8.88 -9.14 -8.60
N HIS A 286 8.12 -9.31 -9.67
CA HIS A 286 8.29 -8.65 -10.95
C HIS A 286 7.66 -7.25 -10.98
N ARG A 287 7.06 -6.80 -9.88
CA ARG A 287 6.47 -5.46 -9.75
C ARG A 287 7.13 -4.65 -8.63
N PRO A 288 7.23 -3.33 -8.83
CA PRO A 288 7.45 -2.38 -7.75
C PRO A 288 6.39 -2.52 -6.65
N VAL A 289 6.83 -2.52 -5.40
CA VAL A 289 5.93 -2.57 -4.23
C VAL A 289 6.36 -1.49 -3.25
N LEU A 290 5.47 -0.54 -2.97
CA LEU A 290 5.64 0.40 -1.87
C LEU A 290 5.07 -0.23 -0.60
N VAL A 291 5.91 -0.30 0.42
CA VAL A 291 5.55 -0.71 1.77
C VAL A 291 5.53 0.53 2.67
N LEU A 292 4.41 0.78 3.34
CA LEU A 292 4.23 1.86 4.31
C LEU A 292 4.59 1.44 5.74
#